data_AF-A0A344W2B6-F1
#
_entry.id   AF-A0A344W2B6-F1
#
_cell.length_a   1.000
_cell.length_b   1.000
_cell.length_c   1.000
_cell.angle_alpha   90.00
_cell.angle_beta   90.00
_cell.angle_gamma   90.00
#
_symmetry.space_group_name_H-M   'P 1'
#
loop_
_entity.id
_entity.type
_entity.pdbx_description
1 polymer ?
#
loop_
_entity_poly.entity_id
_entity_poly.type
_entity_poly.pdbx_seq_one_letter_code
_entity_poly.pdbx_strand_id
1 'polypeptide(L)'
;MAENKTVPTTASVADFMNSIDHPCRKADALILLEMMKNSSGVEPAMWGPNIVGFGSFHYRYASGHEGDMPVISFSPRKAAMSVYGVYYPGFEARIAEIGPYKTGKWCLYLGSFKSLNLEKLQSALDWAWNGGIPIISSELSH
;
A
#
# COMPACT_ATOMS: atom_id res chain seq x y z
N MET A 1 2.33 -25.62 -6.68
CA MET A 1 1.80 -24.54 -5.83
C MET A 1 2.35 -23.22 -6.35
N ALA A 2 1.53 -22.18 -6.48
CA ALA A 2 2.03 -20.88 -6.93
C ALA A 2 2.82 -20.24 -5.78
N GLU A 3 4.12 -20.03 -5.97
CA GLU A 3 4.96 -19.31 -5.02
C GLU A 3 4.40 -17.90 -4.77
N ASN A 4 4.45 -17.43 -3.53
CA ASN A 4 4.09 -16.06 -3.19
C ASN A 4 5.08 -15.10 -3.89
N LYS A 5 4.58 -14.30 -4.83
CA LYS A 5 5.41 -13.36 -5.62
C LYS A 5 5.67 -12.04 -4.91
N THR A 6 4.96 -11.78 -3.81
CA THR A 6 5.09 -10.56 -3.00
C THR A 6 6.10 -10.82 -1.90
N VAL A 7 7.37 -10.81 -2.26
CA VAL A 7 8.51 -10.97 -1.34
C VAL A 7 9.44 -9.77 -1.50
N PRO A 8 10.17 -9.35 -0.44
CA PRO A 8 11.15 -8.28 -0.56
C PRO A 8 12.24 -8.69 -1.56
N THR A 9 12.73 -7.71 -2.30
CA THR A 9 13.77 -7.90 -3.33
C THR A 9 14.93 -6.93 -3.10
N THR A 10 16.06 -7.18 -3.76
CA THR A 10 17.20 -6.26 -3.77
C THR A 10 17.08 -5.16 -4.82
N ALA A 11 15.93 -5.03 -5.48
CA ALA A 11 15.71 -4.02 -6.51
C ALA A 11 15.62 -2.62 -5.89
N SER A 12 16.17 -1.64 -6.59
CA SER A 12 16.18 -0.24 -6.16
C SER A 12 14.80 0.39 -6.34
N VAL A 13 14.24 0.93 -5.25
CA VAL A 13 13.00 1.72 -5.29
C VAL A 13 13.21 2.95 -6.16
N ALA A 14 14.36 3.63 -6.06
CA ALA A 14 14.65 4.82 -6.86
C ALA A 14 14.65 4.51 -8.38
N ASP A 15 15.26 3.39 -8.78
CA ASP A 15 15.29 2.99 -10.20
C ASP A 15 13.89 2.60 -10.69
N PHE A 16 13.12 1.88 -9.86
CA PHE A 16 11.72 1.56 -10.17
C PHE A 16 10.89 2.84 -10.37
N MET A 17 10.98 3.80 -9.46
CA MET A 17 10.27 5.08 -9.56
C MET A 17 10.69 5.87 -10.80
N ASN A 18 11.97 5.77 -11.18
CA ASN A 18 12.47 6.42 -12.39
C ASN A 18 11.98 5.77 -13.68
N SER A 19 11.72 4.47 -13.67
CA SER A 19 11.19 3.71 -14.80
C SER A 19 9.70 3.96 -15.10
N ILE A 20 8.98 4.72 -14.27
CA ILE A 20 7.57 5.04 -14.49
C ILE A 20 7.45 6.05 -15.64
N ASP A 21 7.07 5.58 -16.83
CA ASP A 21 6.97 6.41 -18.05
C ASP A 21 5.93 7.52 -17.95
N HIS A 22 4.77 7.24 -17.33
CA HIS A 22 3.65 8.17 -17.32
C HIS A 22 3.92 9.31 -16.32
N PRO A 23 4.08 10.58 -16.75
CA PRO A 23 4.54 11.67 -15.87
C PRO A 23 3.62 11.91 -14.67
N CYS A 24 2.30 11.95 -14.87
CA CYS A 24 1.36 12.11 -13.75
C CYS A 24 1.41 10.93 -12.77
N ARG A 25 1.49 9.69 -13.24
CA ARG A 25 1.61 8.51 -12.37
C ARG A 25 2.91 8.54 -11.59
N LYS A 26 4.03 8.93 -12.21
CA LYS A 26 5.31 9.09 -11.54
C LYS A 26 5.23 10.14 -10.44
N ALA A 27 4.63 11.30 -10.72
CA ALA A 27 4.42 12.35 -9.73
C ALA A 27 3.54 11.87 -8.55
N ASP A 28 2.39 11.25 -8.84
CA ASP A 28 1.51 10.69 -7.81
C ASP A 28 2.20 9.60 -6.99
N ALA A 29 3.01 8.75 -7.64
CA ALA A 29 3.79 7.71 -6.96
C ALA A 29 4.83 8.30 -6.02
N LEU A 30 5.53 9.36 -6.43
CA LEU A 30 6.52 10.05 -5.60
C LEU A 30 5.88 10.71 -4.39
N ILE A 31 4.68 11.30 -4.54
CA ILE A 31 3.92 11.83 -3.41
C ILE A 31 3.60 10.71 -2.43
N LEU A 32 3.09 9.57 -2.92
CA LEU A 32 2.73 8.46 -2.06
C LEU A 32 3.93 7.81 -1.36
N LEU A 33 5.08 7.74 -2.04
CA LEU A 33 6.35 7.31 -1.46
C LEU A 33 6.73 8.16 -0.24
N GLU A 34 6.71 9.48 -0.37
CA GLU A 34 7.02 10.41 0.72
C GLU A 34 5.98 10.32 1.86
N MET A 35 4.69 10.27 1.53
CA MET A 35 3.62 10.16 2.54
C MET A 35 3.73 8.89 3.37
N MET A 36 3.98 7.74 2.72
CA MET A 36 4.17 6.47 3.43
C MET A 36 5.48 6.44 4.23
N LYS A 37 6.56 7.04 3.72
CA LYS A 37 7.81 7.22 4.47
C LYS A 37 7.58 8.06 5.72
N ASN A 38 6.82 9.15 5.62
CA ASN A 38 6.47 10.00 6.76
C ASN A 38 5.58 9.27 7.79
N SER A 39 4.61 8.48 7.31
CA SER A 39 3.72 7.71 8.18
C SER A 39 4.48 6.66 8.99
N SER A 40 5.44 6.01 8.33
CA SER A 40 6.08 4.80 8.83
C SER A 40 7.40 5.04 9.55
N GLY A 41 8.13 6.09 9.16
CA GLY A 41 9.50 6.32 9.61
C GLY A 41 10.52 5.28 9.12
N VAL A 42 10.15 4.43 8.14
CA VAL A 42 11.02 3.37 7.61
C VAL A 42 11.36 3.60 6.14
N GLU A 43 12.51 3.07 5.72
CA GLU A 43 12.89 3.09 4.30
C GLU A 43 12.05 2.09 3.48
N PRO A 44 11.65 2.46 2.26
CA PRO A 44 10.89 1.59 1.38
C PRO A 44 11.75 0.45 0.82
N ALA A 45 11.11 -0.68 0.52
CA ALA A 45 11.70 -1.77 -0.24
C ALA A 45 10.83 -2.15 -1.44
N MET A 46 11.44 -2.71 -2.47
CA MET A 46 10.72 -3.33 -3.58
C MET A 46 10.21 -4.70 -3.17
N TRP A 47 8.92 -4.94 -3.35
CA TRP A 47 8.26 -6.23 -3.14
C TRP A 47 7.78 -6.78 -4.48
N GLY A 48 8.32 -7.94 -4.88
CA GLY A 48 8.12 -8.48 -6.22
C GLY A 48 8.51 -7.46 -7.30
N PRO A 49 7.86 -7.48 -8.48
CA PRO A 49 8.29 -6.68 -9.62
C PRO A 49 7.81 -5.22 -9.62
N ASN A 50 6.77 -4.87 -8.83
CA ASN A 50 6.07 -3.61 -9.01
C ASN A 50 5.35 -3.06 -7.76
N ILE A 51 5.72 -3.52 -6.57
CA ILE A 51 5.16 -3.02 -5.31
C ILE A 51 6.28 -2.33 -4.55
N VAL A 52 6.00 -1.11 -4.06
CA VAL A 52 6.84 -0.41 -3.08
C VAL A 52 6.18 -0.59 -1.73
N GLY A 53 6.89 -1.19 -0.78
CA GLY A 53 6.35 -1.53 0.53
C GLY A 53 7.18 -1.00 1.69
N PHE A 54 6.51 -0.78 2.82
CA PHE A 54 7.10 -0.27 4.05
C PHE A 54 6.80 -1.22 5.20
N GLY A 55 7.82 -1.51 5.99
CA GLY A 55 7.75 -2.51 7.06
C GLY A 55 7.42 -3.91 6.53
N SER A 56 7.27 -4.86 7.45
CA SER A 56 6.80 -6.20 7.15
C SER A 56 6.09 -6.81 8.35
N PHE A 57 5.05 -7.58 8.11
CA PHE A 57 4.43 -8.44 9.12
C PHE A 57 4.27 -9.85 8.56
N HIS A 58 4.28 -10.83 9.46
CA HIS A 58 4.04 -12.23 9.13
C HIS A 58 2.56 -12.55 9.35
N TYR A 59 1.92 -13.18 8.36
CA TYR A 59 0.54 -13.65 8.44
C TYR A 59 0.47 -15.16 8.40
N ARG A 60 -0.56 -15.74 9.03
CA ARG A 60 -0.83 -17.18 9.01
C ARG A 60 -2.32 -17.45 9.01
N TYR A 61 -2.80 -18.11 7.96
CA TYR A 61 -4.18 -18.56 7.82
C TYR A 61 -4.43 -19.83 8.65
N ALA A 62 -5.69 -20.08 9.01
CA ALA A 62 -6.11 -21.33 9.66
C ALA A 62 -5.78 -22.60 8.84
N SER A 63 -5.66 -22.48 7.51
CA SER A 63 -5.22 -23.54 6.62
C SER A 63 -3.74 -23.91 6.75
N GLY A 64 -2.96 -23.15 7.53
CA GLY A 64 -1.50 -23.29 7.66
C GLY A 64 -0.71 -22.57 6.57
N HIS A 65 -1.38 -21.88 5.62
CA HIS A 65 -0.69 -21.01 4.67
C HIS A 65 -0.19 -19.74 5.39
N GLU A 66 1.08 -19.41 5.23
CA GLU A 66 1.72 -18.26 5.87
C GLU A 66 2.70 -17.55 4.94
N GLY A 67 3.10 -16.34 5.31
CA GLY A 67 4.06 -15.55 4.57
C GLY A 67 4.21 -14.15 5.14
N ASP A 68 5.03 -13.35 4.46
CA ASP A 68 5.26 -11.96 4.85
C ASP A 68 4.59 -11.00 3.87
N MET A 69 4.14 -9.86 4.39
CA MET A 69 3.60 -8.76 3.58
C MET A 69 4.10 -7.42 4.11
N PRO A 70 4.22 -6.40 3.24
CA PRO A 70 4.46 -5.04 3.69
C PRO A 70 3.23 -4.53 4.46
N VAL A 71 3.48 -3.72 5.49
CA VAL A 71 2.42 -3.15 6.34
C VAL A 71 1.55 -2.18 5.55
N ILE A 72 2.19 -1.23 4.87
CA ILE A 72 1.56 -0.37 3.86
C ILE A 72 2.39 -0.45 2.59
N SER A 73 1.72 -0.44 1.45
CA SER A 73 2.42 -0.49 0.17
C SER A 73 1.57 0.06 -0.97
N PHE A 74 2.21 0.33 -2.10
CA PHE A 74 1.51 0.74 -3.31
C PHE A 74 2.14 0.17 -4.57
N SER A 75 1.34 0.15 -5.64
CA SER A 75 1.77 -0.27 -6.97
C SER A 75 1.25 0.75 -8.01
N PRO A 76 2.14 1.50 -8.68
CA PRO A 76 1.78 2.51 -9.67
C PRO A 76 1.45 1.88 -11.03
N ARG A 77 0.43 1.01 -11.07
CA ARG A 77 0.07 0.26 -12.27
C ARG A 77 -0.50 1.19 -13.36
N LYS A 78 -0.44 0.72 -14.60
CA LYS A 78 -0.98 1.42 -15.78
C LYS A 78 -2.47 1.78 -15.60
N ALA A 79 -3.27 0.81 -15.12
CA ALA A 79 -4.71 1.00 -14.95
C ALA A 79 -5.10 1.90 -13.76
N ALA A 80 -4.40 1.79 -12.62
CA ALA A 80 -4.72 2.51 -11.40
C ALA A 80 -3.54 2.57 -10.42
N MET A 81 -3.51 3.59 -9.55
CA MET A 81 -2.63 3.59 -8.37
C MET A 81 -3.26 2.65 -7.34
N SER A 82 -2.67 1.49 -7.12
CA SER A 82 -3.16 0.54 -6.11
C SER A 82 -2.44 0.81 -4.79
N VAL A 83 -3.18 0.89 -3.70
CA VAL A 83 -2.67 1.06 -2.33
C VAL A 83 -3.15 -0.12 -1.49
N TYR A 84 -2.24 -0.80 -0.81
CA TYR A 84 -2.50 -1.99 -0.01
C TYR A 84 -2.17 -1.73 1.46
N GLY A 85 -2.75 -2.54 2.35
CA GLY A 85 -2.52 -2.41 3.80
C GLY A 85 -3.25 -1.24 4.43
N VAL A 86 -4.13 -0.57 3.67
CA VAL A 86 -4.89 0.59 4.12
C VAL A 86 -6.38 0.27 4.30
N TYR A 87 -7.01 -0.53 3.44
CA TYR A 87 -8.46 -0.76 3.48
C TYR A 87 -8.84 -2.16 3.99
N TYR A 88 -9.72 -2.17 4.99
CA TYR A 88 -10.31 -3.32 5.64
C TYR A 88 -11.65 -2.90 6.31
N PRO A 89 -12.52 -3.84 6.71
CA PRO A 89 -13.79 -3.54 7.37
C PRO A 89 -13.64 -2.56 8.54
N GLY A 90 -14.42 -1.48 8.53
CA GLY A 90 -14.34 -0.41 9.53
C GLY A 90 -13.43 0.77 9.11
N PHE A 91 -12.69 0.66 8.01
CA PHE A 91 -11.87 1.76 7.48
C PHE A 91 -12.66 2.78 6.65
N GLU A 92 -13.94 2.54 6.37
CA GLU A 92 -14.77 3.36 5.49
C GLU A 92 -14.79 4.85 5.91
N ALA A 93 -14.91 5.12 7.21
CA ALA A 93 -14.93 6.48 7.73
C ALA A 93 -13.61 7.23 7.54
N ARG A 94 -12.49 6.51 7.43
CA ARG A 94 -11.15 7.11 7.24
C ARG A 94 -10.91 7.55 5.81
N ILE A 95 -11.58 6.91 4.85
CA ILE A 95 -11.40 7.16 3.43
C ILE A 95 -12.51 7.99 2.79
N ALA A 96 -13.63 8.18 3.49
CA ALA A 96 -14.83 8.83 2.98
C ALA A 96 -14.58 10.21 2.33
N GLU A 97 -13.59 10.96 2.82
CA GLU A 97 -13.28 12.32 2.37
C GLU A 97 -12.00 12.42 1.54
N ILE A 98 -11.39 11.29 1.14
CA ILE A 98 -10.15 11.30 0.33
C ILE A 98 -10.43 11.77 -1.10
N GLY A 99 -11.67 11.61 -1.60
CA GLY A 99 -12.06 11.97 -2.96
C GLY A 99 -12.26 10.73 -3.85
N PRO A 100 -12.00 10.78 -5.17
CA PRO A 100 -12.26 9.66 -6.08
C PRO A 100 -11.34 8.46 -5.81
N TYR A 101 -11.92 7.38 -5.32
CA TYR A 101 -11.29 6.07 -5.21
C TYR A 101 -12.27 4.94 -5.55
N LYS A 102 -11.72 3.74 -5.76
CA LYS A 102 -12.49 2.48 -5.73
C LYS A 102 -11.87 1.57 -4.67
N THR A 103 -12.67 0.68 -4.10
CA THR A 103 -12.19 -0.32 -3.14
C THR A 103 -12.10 -1.70 -3.81
N GLY A 104 -11.10 -2.48 -3.40
CA GLY A 104 -11.04 -3.92 -3.56
C GLY A 104 -11.08 -4.60 -2.19
N LYS A 105 -10.88 -5.92 -2.13
CA LYS A 105 -10.98 -6.69 -0.87
C LYS A 105 -10.04 -6.18 0.24
N TRP A 106 -8.83 -5.73 -0.12
CA TRP A 106 -7.78 -5.29 0.81
C TRP A 106 -7.01 -4.05 0.31
N CYS A 107 -7.56 -3.36 -0.68
CA CYS A 107 -6.85 -2.32 -1.40
C CYS A 107 -7.75 -1.16 -1.80
N LEU A 108 -7.11 -0.01 -2.02
CA LEU A 108 -7.72 1.16 -2.63
C LEU A 108 -7.11 1.37 -4.01
N TYR A 109 -7.95 1.76 -4.96
CA TYR A 109 -7.54 2.25 -6.26
C TYR A 109 -7.77 3.75 -6.29
N LEU A 110 -6.69 4.51 -6.18
CA LEU A 110 -6.76 5.97 -6.13
C LEU A 110 -6.85 6.56 -7.54
N GLY A 111 -7.66 7.61 -7.67
CA GLY A 111 -7.67 8.50 -8.83
C GLY A 111 -6.40 9.38 -8.89
N SER A 112 -6.46 10.41 -9.72
CA SER A 112 -5.42 11.44 -9.81
C SER A 112 -5.28 12.18 -8.47
N PHE A 113 -4.07 12.36 -7.96
CA PHE A 113 -3.84 13.02 -6.67
C PHE A 113 -4.24 14.51 -6.69
N LYS A 114 -4.35 15.12 -7.88
CA LYS A 114 -4.92 16.48 -8.04
C LYS A 114 -6.38 16.59 -7.61
N SER A 115 -7.09 15.46 -7.54
CA SER A 115 -8.49 15.41 -7.13
C SER A 115 -8.68 14.81 -5.74
N LEU A 116 -7.59 14.48 -5.05
CA LEU A 116 -7.63 13.87 -3.72
C LEU A 116 -7.39 14.91 -2.62
N ASN A 117 -8.00 14.68 -1.46
CA ASN A 117 -7.60 15.33 -0.23
C ASN A 117 -6.38 14.61 0.36
N LEU A 118 -5.19 15.18 0.15
CA LEU A 118 -3.93 14.58 0.59
C LEU A 118 -3.78 14.52 2.11
N GLU A 119 -4.37 15.46 2.86
CA GLU A 119 -4.35 15.44 4.32
C GLU A 119 -5.17 14.26 4.87
N LYS A 120 -6.33 13.99 4.27
CA LYS A 120 -7.17 12.84 4.62
C LYS A 120 -6.50 11.53 4.22
N LEU A 121 -5.82 11.50 3.06
CA LEU A 121 -5.02 10.35 2.65
C LEU A 121 -3.86 10.09 3.63
N GLN A 122 -3.15 11.13 4.05
CA GLN A 122 -2.09 11.01 5.06
C GLN A 122 -2.63 10.44 6.36
N SER A 123 -3.73 11.00 6.87
CA SER A 123 -4.38 10.54 8.11
C SER A 123 -4.80 9.06 8.02
N ALA A 124 -5.25 8.62 6.85
CA ALA A 124 -5.60 7.23 6.59
C ALA A 124 -4.37 6.32 6.63
N LEU A 125 -3.24 6.75 6.03
CA LEU A 125 -1.97 6.02 6.07
C LEU A 125 -1.39 5.92 7.49
N ASP A 126 -1.39 7.03 8.24
CA ASP A 126 -0.91 7.07 9.62
C ASP A 126 -1.70 6.11 10.51
N TRP A 127 -3.03 6.07 10.33
CA TRP A 127 -3.88 5.16 11.08
C TRP A 127 -3.64 3.70 10.67
N ALA A 128 -3.49 3.42 9.38
CA ALA A 128 -3.19 2.08 8.88
C ALA A 128 -1.88 1.54 9.48
N TRP A 129 -0.84 2.38 9.53
CA TRP A 129 0.44 2.05 10.12
C TRP A 129 0.37 1.82 11.64
N ASN A 130 -0.25 2.75 12.39
CA ASN A 130 -0.19 2.74 13.86
C ASN A 130 -1.24 1.85 14.53
N GLY A 131 -2.43 1.75 13.94
CA GLY A 131 -3.58 1.06 14.55
C GLY A 131 -4.10 -0.12 13.74
N GLY A 132 -3.68 -0.26 12.49
CA GLY A 132 -4.30 -1.21 11.56
C GLY A 132 -3.66 -2.57 11.43
N ILE A 133 -2.37 -2.69 11.73
CA ILE A 133 -1.65 -3.97 11.66
C ILE A 133 -2.33 -5.07 12.53
N PRO A 134 -2.73 -4.79 13.79
CA PRO A 134 -3.39 -5.81 14.62
C PRO A 134 -4.76 -6.25 14.09
N ILE A 135 -5.47 -5.36 13.37
CA ILE A 135 -6.76 -5.68 12.75
C ILE A 135 -6.53 -6.59 11.54
N ILE A 136 -5.57 -6.24 10.68
CA ILE A 136 -5.19 -7.02 9.50
C ILE A 136 -4.80 -8.46 9.87
N SER A 137 -3.98 -8.66 10.92
CA SER A 137 -3.57 -10.01 11.32
C SER A 137 -4.73 -10.88 11.80
N SER A 138 -5.73 -10.29 12.47
CA SER A 138 -6.93 -11.01 12.91
C SER A 138 -7.82 -11.45 11.75
N GLU A 139 -8.02 -10.61 10.73
CA GLU A 139 -8.86 -10.96 9.59
C GLU A 139 -8.18 -11.88 8.56
N LEU A 140 -6.84 -11.91 8.53
CA LEU A 140 -6.08 -12.91 7.76
C LEU A 140 -6.12 -14.30 8.40
N SER A 141 -6.64 -14.43 9.62
CA SER A 141 -6.71 -15.74 10.29
C SER A 141 -8.05 -16.48 10.08
N HIS A 142 -9.01 -15.85 9.38
CA HIS A 142 -10.37 -16.37 9.16
C HIS A 142 -10.64 -16.80 7.70
#